data_AF-A0A957GLT2-F1
#
_entry.id   AF-A0A957GLT2-F1
#
_cell.length_a   1.000
_cell.length_b   1.000
_cell.length_c   1.000
_cell.angle_alpha   90.00
_cell.angle_beta   90.00
_cell.angle_gamma   90.00
#
_symmetry.space_group_name_H-M   'P 1'
#
loop_
_entity.id
_entity.type
_entity.pdbx_description
1 polymer ?
#
loop_
_entity_poly.entity_id
_entity_poly.type
_entity_poly.pdbx_seq_one_letter_code
_entity_poly.pdbx_strand_id
1 'polypeptide(L)'
;MSDQRKWWGVGSGKWGIESLTPYTPLPTLFFLTLLGYLLLLRLFPLIPRYNQTPLADVRTFTPSLGAGLAYGLLLLALYGLYGLAYQRLQTSQKDHAKAQRRKDKLVLFAPLRLCVKFFNSASLPFILLTTAVFALPLLFTYPINANDVYRYFIRGRITAVYATSPYSQPPASFATDPYLPLAGEWADATSPYSPVWELTAAAITHLAPDNLLLGLLLFKLLGLGLHLLTAVLIHHILKPQPTHNRLAATLLWAWNPALLLFFVTDAHNDTLMLLWLTLGILVLPTPHTPHPPPHPPPRPALHHAPAFLP
;
A
#
# COMPACT_ATOMS: atom_id res chain seq x y z
N MET A 1 39.09 -12.96 3.68
CA MET A 1 37.79 -12.70 4.35
C MET A 1 36.69 -13.07 3.38
N SER A 2 35.77 -13.90 3.86
CA SER A 2 34.92 -14.82 3.10
C SER A 2 33.83 -14.16 2.25
N ASP A 3 33.68 -14.75 1.06
CA ASP A 3 32.68 -14.52 0.03
C ASP A 3 31.23 -14.70 0.54
N GLN A 4 30.60 -13.60 0.94
CA GLN A 4 29.18 -13.53 1.37
C GLN A 4 28.18 -13.59 0.19
N ARG A 5 28.63 -13.78 -1.05
CA ARG A 5 27.76 -13.83 -2.24
C ARG A 5 27.09 -15.18 -2.51
N LYS A 6 27.20 -16.16 -1.61
CA LYS A 6 26.68 -17.53 -1.85
C LYS A 6 25.30 -17.84 -1.26
N TRP A 7 24.72 -16.99 -0.43
CA TRP A 7 23.40 -17.27 0.18
C TRP A 7 22.20 -16.82 -0.66
N TRP A 8 22.42 -15.94 -1.64
CA TRP A 8 21.39 -15.52 -2.60
C TRP A 8 21.69 -16.07 -4.00
N GLY A 9 22.01 -17.35 -4.10
CA GLY A 9 22.09 -18.09 -5.36
C GLY A 9 20.72 -18.17 -6.06
N VAL A 10 20.14 -17.02 -6.42
CA VAL A 10 19.18 -16.90 -7.50
C VAL A 10 19.99 -17.18 -8.76
N GLY A 11 20.10 -18.46 -9.09
CA GLY A 11 20.59 -18.87 -10.38
C GLY A 11 19.86 -18.06 -11.43
N SER A 12 20.61 -17.58 -12.42
CA SER A 12 20.12 -17.01 -13.67
C SER A 12 19.39 -18.05 -14.53
N GLY A 13 18.62 -18.94 -13.89
CA GLY A 13 17.63 -19.78 -14.52
C GLY A 13 16.57 -18.85 -15.05
N LYS A 14 16.57 -18.71 -16.38
CA LYS A 14 15.44 -18.19 -17.15
C LYS A 14 14.24 -19.10 -16.89
N TRP A 15 13.57 -18.93 -15.76
CA TRP A 15 12.24 -19.47 -15.57
C TRP A 15 11.39 -18.84 -16.67
N GLY A 16 10.81 -19.69 -17.53
CA GLY A 16 10.11 -19.33 -18.76
C GLY A 16 8.83 -18.52 -18.55
N ILE A 17 8.95 -17.35 -17.93
CA ILE A 17 7.92 -16.32 -17.79
C ILE A 17 8.27 -15.10 -18.68
N GLU A 18 9.12 -15.29 -19.70
CA GLU A 18 9.32 -14.26 -20.74
C GLU A 18 8.13 -14.18 -21.74
N SER A 19 7.15 -15.09 -21.63
CA SER A 19 6.02 -15.20 -22.58
C SER A 19 4.66 -14.72 -22.05
N LEU A 20 4.53 -14.36 -20.77
CA LEU A 20 3.30 -13.72 -20.26
C LEU A 20 3.32 -12.22 -20.57
N THR A 21 3.06 -11.92 -21.84
CA THR A 21 2.71 -10.63 -22.45
C THR A 21 3.02 -9.37 -21.61
N PRO A 22 4.18 -8.72 -21.78
CA PRO A 22 4.42 -7.34 -21.32
C PRO A 22 3.53 -6.29 -22.03
N TYR A 23 2.53 -6.72 -22.81
CA TYR A 23 1.72 -5.91 -23.70
C TYR A 23 0.34 -5.54 -23.15
N THR A 24 -0.08 -6.07 -21.99
CA THR A 24 -1.39 -5.71 -21.44
C THR A 24 -1.43 -4.20 -21.15
N PRO A 25 -2.37 -3.45 -21.74
CA PRO A 25 -2.44 -2.02 -21.52
C PRO A 25 -2.75 -1.67 -20.06
N LEU A 26 -2.14 -0.61 -19.52
CA LEU A 26 -2.45 -0.08 -18.18
C LEU A 26 -3.96 0.15 -17.94
N PRO A 27 -4.76 0.65 -18.90
CA PRO A 27 -6.22 0.75 -18.74
C PRO A 27 -6.87 -0.61 -18.45
N THR A 28 -6.48 -1.66 -19.17
CA THR A 28 -7.03 -3.01 -18.98
C THR A 28 -6.72 -3.52 -17.57
N LEU A 29 -5.47 -3.39 -17.13
CA LEU A 29 -5.07 -3.78 -15.78
C LEU A 29 -5.83 -2.99 -14.71
N PHE A 30 -6.01 -1.69 -14.92
CA PHE A 30 -6.79 -0.84 -14.02
C PHE A 30 -8.25 -1.29 -13.91
N PHE A 31 -8.96 -1.46 -15.03
CA PHE A 31 -10.38 -1.82 -15.00
C PHE A 31 -10.61 -3.22 -14.43
N LEU A 32 -9.74 -4.19 -14.73
CA LEU A 32 -9.83 -5.53 -14.14
C LEU A 32 -9.56 -5.50 -12.62
N THR A 33 -8.60 -4.69 -12.17
CA THR A 33 -8.32 -4.51 -10.74
C THR A 33 -9.49 -3.86 -10.03
N LEU A 34 -10.07 -2.79 -10.61
CA LEU A 34 -11.26 -2.12 -10.08
C LEU A 34 -12.46 -3.07 -10.01
N LEU A 35 -12.67 -3.90 -11.03
CA LEU A 35 -13.72 -4.92 -11.03
C LEU A 35 -13.54 -5.90 -9.85
N GLY A 36 -12.31 -6.31 -9.55
CA GLY A 36 -12.02 -7.16 -8.39
C GLY A 36 -12.43 -6.51 -7.06
N TYR A 37 -12.12 -5.21 -6.87
CA TYR A 37 -12.53 -4.50 -5.66
C TYR A 37 -14.05 -4.24 -5.58
N LEU A 38 -14.72 -4.01 -6.72
CA LEU A 38 -16.18 -3.92 -6.78
C LEU A 38 -16.86 -5.26 -6.44
N LEU A 39 -16.24 -6.39 -6.82
CA LEU A 39 -16.72 -7.71 -6.41
C LEU A 39 -16.59 -7.90 -4.90
N LEU A 40 -15.49 -7.45 -4.27
CA LEU A 40 -15.37 -7.48 -2.80
C LEU A 40 -16.46 -6.66 -2.11
N LEU A 41 -16.73 -5.43 -2.58
CA LEU A 41 -17.83 -4.62 -2.07
C LEU A 41 -19.18 -5.34 -2.21
N ARG A 42 -19.43 -5.98 -3.35
CA ARG A 42 -20.66 -6.74 -3.58
C ARG A 42 -20.82 -7.92 -2.62
N LEU A 43 -19.73 -8.63 -2.33
CA LEU A 43 -19.72 -9.79 -1.43
C LEU A 43 -19.87 -9.36 0.04
N PHE A 44 -19.23 -8.23 0.40
CA PHE A 44 -19.12 -7.76 1.77
C PHE A 44 -19.54 -6.29 1.90
N PRO A 45 -20.81 -5.95 1.67
CA PRO A 45 -21.26 -4.57 1.80
C PRO A 45 -21.28 -4.12 3.27
N LEU A 46 -20.68 -2.97 3.56
CA LEU A 46 -20.62 -2.39 4.91
C LEU A 46 -21.99 -1.89 5.39
N ILE A 47 -22.70 -1.09 4.58
CA ILE A 47 -23.92 -0.38 4.99
C ILE A 47 -25.02 -1.28 5.60
N PRO A 48 -25.34 -2.48 5.07
CA PRO A 48 -26.34 -3.33 5.70
C PRO A 48 -25.83 -4.11 6.93
N ARG A 49 -24.51 -4.09 7.21
CA ARG A 49 -23.85 -4.94 8.20
C ARG A 49 -23.04 -4.18 9.25
N TYR A 50 -22.91 -2.85 9.14
CA TYR A 50 -22.00 -2.05 9.97
C TYR A 50 -22.27 -2.12 11.48
N ASN A 51 -23.46 -2.49 11.91
CA ASN A 51 -23.83 -2.63 13.32
C ASN A 51 -23.86 -4.10 13.77
N GLN A 52 -23.30 -5.00 12.96
CA GLN A 52 -23.19 -6.42 13.23
C GLN A 52 -21.71 -6.78 13.21
N THR A 53 -21.22 -7.37 14.28
CA THR A 53 -19.94 -8.09 14.27
C THR A 53 -20.25 -9.57 14.18
N PRO A 54 -19.97 -10.28 13.07
CA PRO A 54 -19.50 -11.63 13.24
C PRO A 54 -18.14 -11.56 13.94
N LEU A 55 -17.83 -12.57 14.76
CA LEU A 55 -16.43 -12.93 15.01
C LEU A 55 -15.77 -13.00 13.63
N ALA A 56 -14.63 -12.33 13.43
CA ALA A 56 -13.90 -12.35 12.16
C ALA A 56 -13.50 -13.81 11.83
N ASP A 57 -14.43 -14.56 11.26
CA ASP A 57 -14.32 -15.99 11.03
C ASP A 57 -14.52 -16.22 9.54
N VAL A 58 -13.51 -16.84 8.94
CA VAL A 58 -13.53 -17.22 7.53
C VAL A 58 -14.81 -18.00 7.19
N ARG A 59 -15.39 -18.75 8.13
CA ARG A 59 -16.65 -19.49 7.95
C ARG A 59 -17.85 -18.59 7.65
N THR A 60 -17.89 -17.38 8.20
CA THR A 60 -18.95 -16.39 7.89
C THR A 60 -18.76 -15.81 6.49
N PHE A 61 -17.51 -15.65 6.04
CA PHE A 61 -17.18 -15.08 4.73
C PHE A 61 -17.17 -16.13 3.60
N THR A 62 -16.95 -17.40 3.95
CA THR A 62 -16.82 -18.52 3.03
C THR A 62 -17.62 -19.71 3.59
N PRO A 63 -18.95 -19.70 3.46
CA PRO A 63 -19.83 -20.71 4.07
C PRO A 63 -19.65 -22.11 3.47
N SER A 64 -18.89 -22.23 2.38
CA SER A 64 -18.50 -23.47 1.75
C SER A 64 -17.05 -23.41 1.28
N LEU A 65 -16.43 -24.58 1.10
CA LEU A 65 -15.10 -24.68 0.51
C LEU A 65 -15.02 -24.00 -0.86
N GLY A 66 -16.07 -24.12 -1.68
CA GLY A 66 -16.15 -23.45 -2.98
C GLY A 66 -16.15 -21.91 -2.88
N ALA A 67 -16.88 -21.35 -1.91
CA ALA A 67 -16.86 -19.91 -1.66
C ALA A 67 -15.47 -19.45 -1.17
N GLY A 68 -14.79 -20.26 -0.36
CA GLY A 68 -13.44 -19.98 0.11
C GLY A 68 -12.40 -20.01 -1.01
N LEU A 69 -12.49 -21.00 -1.90
CA LEU A 69 -11.66 -21.09 -3.08
C LEU A 69 -11.90 -19.90 -4.02
N ALA A 70 -13.17 -19.51 -4.25
CA ALA A 70 -13.50 -18.36 -5.09
C ALA A 70 -12.92 -17.05 -4.53
N TYR A 71 -13.00 -16.84 -3.22
CA TYR A 71 -12.38 -15.69 -2.55
C TYR A 71 -10.84 -15.72 -2.68
N GLY A 72 -10.22 -16.88 -2.43
CA GLY A 72 -8.78 -17.05 -2.61
C GLY A 72 -8.32 -16.77 -4.05
N LEU A 73 -9.06 -17.26 -5.04
CA LEU A 73 -8.79 -17.00 -6.45
C LEU A 73 -8.95 -15.52 -6.82
N LEU A 74 -9.92 -14.82 -6.24
CA LEU A 74 -10.06 -13.38 -6.42
C LEU A 74 -8.85 -12.61 -5.88
N LEU A 75 -8.36 -12.96 -4.68
CA LEU A 75 -7.14 -12.36 -4.13
C LEU A 75 -5.92 -12.66 -5.00
N LEU A 76 -5.75 -13.91 -5.45
CA LEU A 76 -4.66 -14.29 -6.36
C LEU A 76 -4.74 -13.52 -7.68
N ALA A 77 -5.93 -13.30 -8.23
CA ALA A 77 -6.12 -12.50 -9.44
C ALA A 77 -5.73 -11.03 -9.23
N LEU A 78 -6.10 -10.42 -8.10
CA LEU A 78 -5.67 -9.06 -7.74
C LEU A 78 -4.14 -8.95 -7.66
N TYR A 79 -3.48 -9.92 -7.02
CA TYR A 79 -2.01 -9.96 -6.96
C TYR A 79 -1.36 -10.18 -8.34
N GLY A 80 -1.96 -11.00 -9.20
CA GLY A 80 -1.52 -11.19 -10.58
C GLY A 80 -1.60 -9.89 -11.40
N LEU A 81 -2.73 -9.18 -11.33
CA LEU A 81 -2.93 -7.88 -11.99
C LEU A 81 -1.96 -6.82 -11.48
N TYR A 82 -1.72 -6.80 -10.16
CA TYR A 82 -0.73 -5.95 -9.51
C TYR A 82 0.70 -6.23 -10.03
N GLY A 83 1.10 -7.50 -10.12
CA GLY A 83 2.41 -7.89 -10.67
C GLY A 83 2.58 -7.48 -12.14
N LEU A 84 1.54 -7.66 -12.95
CA LEU A 84 1.54 -7.22 -14.35
C LEU A 84 1.64 -5.70 -14.48
N ALA A 85 0.98 -4.93 -13.61
CA ALA A 85 1.05 -3.47 -13.59
C ALA A 85 2.46 -2.97 -13.24
N TYR A 86 3.10 -3.61 -12.27
CA TYR A 86 4.49 -3.34 -11.92
C TYR A 86 5.45 -3.64 -13.08
N GLN A 87 5.35 -4.82 -13.69
CA GLN A 87 6.16 -5.20 -14.85
C GLN A 87 5.97 -4.19 -16.00
N ARG A 88 4.74 -3.74 -16.25
CA ARG A 88 4.42 -2.77 -17.30
C ARG A 88 5.06 -1.40 -17.08
N LEU A 89 5.21 -0.95 -15.82
CA LEU A 89 5.94 0.28 -15.49
C LEU A 89 7.46 0.12 -15.67
N GLN A 90 8.01 -1.04 -15.34
CA GLN A 90 9.44 -1.32 -15.52
C GLN A 90 9.84 -1.43 -17.00
N THR A 91 9.02 -2.05 -17.85
CA THR A 91 9.35 -2.28 -19.26
C THR A 91 9.15 -1.07 -20.17
N SER A 92 8.48 -0.01 -19.70
CA SER A 92 8.12 1.17 -20.50
C SER A 92 9.32 1.93 -21.11
N GLN A 93 10.56 1.63 -20.71
CA GLN A 93 11.78 2.19 -21.31
C GLN A 93 11.99 1.81 -22.79
N LYS A 94 11.54 0.63 -23.25
CA LYS A 94 11.83 0.15 -24.63
C LYS A 94 10.78 0.55 -25.67
N ASP A 95 9.55 0.82 -25.25
CA ASP A 95 8.41 1.03 -26.17
C ASP A 95 8.11 2.50 -26.48
N HIS A 96 8.63 3.45 -25.69
CA HIS A 96 8.39 4.89 -25.94
C HIS A 96 8.87 5.34 -27.34
N ALA A 97 9.95 4.74 -27.88
CA ALA A 97 10.42 5.01 -29.23
C ALA A 97 9.51 4.46 -30.34
N LYS A 98 8.77 3.37 -30.07
CA LYS A 98 7.92 2.67 -31.05
C LYS A 98 6.46 3.16 -31.02
N ALA A 99 5.94 3.48 -29.83
CA ALA A 99 4.57 3.99 -29.66
C ALA A 99 4.40 5.43 -30.15
N GLN A 100 5.46 6.25 -30.10
CA GLN A 100 5.44 7.62 -30.64
C GLN A 100 5.17 7.64 -32.16
N ARG A 101 5.65 6.62 -32.92
CA ARG A 101 5.40 6.47 -34.37
C ARG A 101 3.97 6.06 -34.75
N ARG A 102 3.15 5.59 -33.79
CA ARG A 102 1.77 5.12 -34.05
C ARG A 102 0.70 6.18 -33.73
N LYS A 103 1.09 7.30 -33.11
CA LYS A 103 0.20 8.38 -32.63
C LYS A 103 -0.43 9.23 -33.74
N ASP A 104 0.07 9.17 -34.96
CA ASP A 104 -0.36 10.09 -36.03
C ASP A 104 -1.60 9.65 -36.82
N LYS A 105 -2.29 8.54 -36.45
CA LYS A 105 -3.36 7.97 -37.30
C LYS A 105 -4.75 7.78 -36.68
N LEU A 106 -5.00 8.14 -35.41
CA LEU A 106 -6.32 7.91 -34.79
C LEU A 106 -7.00 9.21 -34.33
N VAL A 107 -8.06 9.62 -35.02
CA VAL A 107 -8.95 10.72 -34.61
C VAL A 107 -9.81 10.26 -33.44
N LEU A 108 -9.29 10.38 -32.22
CA LEU A 108 -10.04 10.12 -30.99
C LEU A 108 -10.85 11.35 -30.55
N PHE A 109 -11.98 11.17 -29.88
CA PHE A 109 -12.71 12.27 -29.21
C PHE A 109 -11.91 12.83 -28.01
N ALA A 110 -12.06 14.13 -27.71
CA ALA A 110 -11.29 14.82 -26.65
C ALA A 110 -11.23 14.11 -25.28
N PRO A 111 -12.33 13.61 -24.68
CA PRO A 111 -12.26 12.90 -23.40
C PRO A 111 -11.49 11.57 -23.51
N LEU A 112 -11.66 10.86 -24.62
CA LEU A 112 -10.94 9.61 -24.88
C LEU A 112 -9.44 9.88 -25.10
N ARG A 113 -9.07 11.01 -25.72
CA ARG A 113 -7.66 11.45 -25.81
C ARG A 113 -7.07 11.74 -24.44
N LEU A 114 -7.82 12.38 -23.55
CA LEU A 114 -7.35 12.71 -22.20
C LEU A 114 -7.15 11.43 -21.37
N CYS A 115 -8.10 10.51 -21.39
CA CYS A 115 -7.95 9.18 -20.77
C CYS A 115 -6.74 8.43 -21.31
N VAL A 116 -6.58 8.36 -22.64
CA VAL A 116 -5.43 7.69 -23.26
C VAL A 116 -4.12 8.39 -22.88
N LYS A 117 -4.07 9.72 -22.82
CA LYS A 117 -2.88 10.47 -22.34
C LYS A 117 -2.58 10.18 -20.87
N PHE A 118 -3.59 10.12 -20.01
CA PHE A 118 -3.45 9.83 -18.58
C PHE A 118 -2.83 8.45 -18.35
N PHE A 119 -3.39 7.41 -18.98
CA PHE A 119 -2.87 6.04 -18.86
C PHE A 119 -1.52 5.82 -19.54
N ASN A 120 -1.15 6.63 -20.54
CA ASN A 120 0.14 6.52 -21.22
C ASN A 120 1.29 7.25 -20.51
N SER A 121 0.98 8.21 -19.63
CA SER A 121 1.99 9.07 -19.00
C SER A 121 2.51 8.53 -17.67
N ALA A 122 1.95 7.41 -17.18
CA ALA A 122 2.39 6.65 -16.02
C ALA A 122 3.15 7.50 -14.98
N SER A 123 2.44 8.39 -14.30
CA SER A 123 2.99 9.43 -13.43
C SER A 123 2.61 9.21 -11.96
N LEU A 124 3.19 9.99 -11.03
CA LEU A 124 2.76 9.94 -9.63
C LEU A 124 1.26 10.27 -9.47
N PRO A 125 0.70 11.34 -10.08
CA PRO A 125 -0.74 11.58 -10.04
C PRO A 125 -1.57 10.43 -10.58
N PHE A 126 -1.08 9.73 -11.62
CA PHE A 126 -1.74 8.54 -12.15
C PHE A 126 -1.86 7.44 -11.09
N ILE A 127 -0.75 7.11 -10.41
CA ILE A 127 -0.72 6.07 -9.37
C ILE A 127 -1.65 6.46 -8.21
N LEU A 128 -1.56 7.70 -7.72
CA LEU A 128 -2.37 8.17 -6.58
C LEU A 128 -3.88 8.18 -6.90
N LEU A 129 -4.27 8.71 -8.06
CA LEU A 129 -5.68 8.79 -8.45
C LEU A 129 -6.27 7.40 -8.67
N THR A 130 -5.53 6.50 -9.33
CA THR A 130 -6.00 5.12 -9.55
C THR A 130 -6.10 4.35 -8.23
N THR A 131 -5.15 4.52 -7.30
CA THR A 131 -5.25 3.99 -5.94
C THR A 131 -6.46 4.53 -5.19
N ALA A 132 -6.75 5.83 -5.28
CA ALA A 132 -7.95 6.42 -4.67
C ALA A 132 -9.22 5.81 -5.27
N VAL A 133 -9.29 5.61 -6.59
CA VAL A 133 -10.44 4.97 -7.25
C VAL A 133 -10.59 3.51 -6.83
N PHE A 134 -9.50 2.77 -6.65
CA PHE A 134 -9.53 1.41 -6.10
C PHE A 134 -10.01 1.37 -4.65
N ALA A 135 -9.64 2.38 -3.85
CA ALA A 135 -10.05 2.51 -2.46
C ALA A 135 -11.53 2.85 -2.29
N LEU A 136 -12.17 3.54 -3.25
CA LEU A 136 -13.58 3.91 -3.16
C LEU A 136 -14.51 2.73 -2.83
N PRO A 137 -14.52 1.60 -3.56
CA PRO A 137 -15.34 0.45 -3.16
C PRO A 137 -14.93 -0.11 -1.80
N LEU A 138 -13.65 -0.09 -1.44
CA LEU A 138 -13.13 -0.63 -0.18
C LEU A 138 -13.54 0.17 1.07
N LEU A 139 -13.76 1.48 0.92
CA LEU A 139 -14.35 2.31 1.99
C LEU A 139 -15.74 1.77 2.40
N PHE A 140 -16.50 1.21 1.46
CA PHE A 140 -17.82 0.65 1.69
C PHE A 140 -17.82 -0.88 1.82
N THR A 141 -16.65 -1.52 1.80
CA THR A 141 -16.50 -2.94 2.09
C THR A 141 -16.42 -3.15 3.59
N TYR A 142 -17.17 -4.12 4.11
CA TYR A 142 -17.14 -4.56 5.50
C TYR A 142 -15.71 -5.02 5.88
N PRO A 143 -15.19 -4.69 7.08
CA PRO A 143 -13.88 -5.17 7.52
C PRO A 143 -13.85 -6.70 7.55
N ILE A 144 -13.12 -7.31 6.61
CA ILE A 144 -13.20 -8.75 6.35
C ILE A 144 -12.01 -9.52 6.89
N ASN A 145 -10.88 -8.85 7.15
CA ASN A 145 -9.70 -9.52 7.70
C ASN A 145 -9.57 -9.29 9.21
N ALA A 146 -10.04 -8.14 9.72
CA ALA A 146 -9.97 -7.81 11.13
C ALA A 146 -11.01 -6.75 11.52
N ASN A 147 -11.57 -6.88 12.73
CA ASN A 147 -12.61 -5.99 13.25
C ASN A 147 -12.06 -4.90 14.18
N ASP A 148 -10.75 -4.59 14.10
CA ASP A 148 -10.08 -3.59 14.94
C ASP A 148 -10.71 -2.20 14.90
N VAL A 149 -11.26 -1.80 13.74
CA VAL A 149 -11.92 -0.51 13.58
C VAL A 149 -13.08 -0.28 14.56
N TYR A 150 -13.82 -1.32 14.93
CA TYR A 150 -14.87 -1.23 15.96
C TYR A 150 -14.26 -0.96 17.33
N ARG A 151 -13.17 -1.67 17.66
CA ARG A 151 -12.45 -1.50 18.92
C ARG A 151 -11.82 -0.11 19.02
N TYR A 152 -11.28 0.42 17.92
CA TYR A 152 -10.78 1.80 17.87
C TYR A 152 -11.89 2.82 18.15
N PHE A 153 -13.07 2.63 17.54
CA PHE A 153 -14.21 3.51 17.79
C PHE A 153 -14.65 3.48 19.26
N ILE A 154 -14.85 2.28 19.82
CA ILE A 154 -15.30 2.07 21.21
C ILE A 154 -14.27 2.60 22.22
N ARG A 155 -12.97 2.33 22.02
CA ARG A 155 -11.92 2.89 22.87
C ARG A 155 -11.80 4.40 22.74
N GLY A 156 -11.98 4.92 21.52
CA GLY A 156 -12.09 6.36 21.29
C GLY A 156 -13.20 6.99 22.11
N ARG A 157 -14.34 6.29 22.33
CA ARG A 157 -15.46 6.79 23.15
C ARG A 157 -15.10 6.91 24.63
N ILE A 158 -14.25 6.04 25.17
CA ILE A 158 -13.75 6.13 26.56
C ILE A 158 -13.14 7.51 26.84
N THR A 159 -12.38 8.04 25.88
CA THR A 159 -11.82 9.39 25.95
C THR A 159 -12.83 10.46 25.53
N ALA A 160 -13.45 10.30 24.36
CA ALA A 160 -14.24 11.35 23.71
C ALA A 160 -15.60 11.61 24.37
N VAL A 161 -16.23 10.59 24.96
CA VAL A 161 -17.58 10.67 25.55
C VAL A 161 -17.51 10.62 27.07
N TYR A 162 -16.70 9.72 27.62
CA TYR A 162 -16.62 9.52 29.08
C TYR A 162 -15.53 10.36 29.75
N ALA A 163 -14.68 11.05 28.99
CA ALA A 163 -13.58 11.86 29.51
C ALA A 163 -12.64 11.07 30.45
N THR A 164 -12.44 9.79 30.15
CA THR A 164 -11.57 8.88 30.91
C THR A 164 -10.46 8.32 30.03
N SER A 165 -9.49 7.63 30.64
CA SER A 165 -8.35 7.08 29.91
C SER A 165 -8.57 5.60 29.53
N PRO A 166 -8.40 5.21 28.26
CA PRO A 166 -8.47 3.81 27.82
C PRO A 166 -7.31 2.95 28.35
N TYR A 167 -6.31 3.58 28.98
CA TYR A 167 -5.25 2.89 29.72
C TYR A 167 -5.66 2.50 31.14
N SER A 168 -6.67 3.17 31.69
CA SER A 168 -7.14 2.97 33.07
C SER A 168 -8.43 2.17 33.16
N GLN A 169 -9.28 2.26 32.15
CA GLN A 169 -10.60 1.62 32.12
C GLN A 169 -10.78 0.88 30.79
N PRO A 170 -11.14 -0.41 30.80
CA PRO A 170 -11.52 -1.14 29.59
C PRO A 170 -12.94 -0.75 29.13
N PRO A 171 -13.33 -1.08 27.88
CA PRO A 171 -14.69 -0.89 27.40
C PRO A 171 -15.78 -1.46 28.33
N ALA A 172 -15.54 -2.62 28.94
CA ALA A 172 -16.49 -3.30 29.83
C ALA A 172 -16.86 -2.50 31.09
N SER A 173 -16.05 -1.51 31.50
CA SER A 173 -16.40 -0.58 32.58
C SER A 173 -17.59 0.33 32.24
N PHE A 174 -17.96 0.43 30.96
CA PHE A 174 -19.02 1.29 30.46
C PHE A 174 -20.21 0.45 29.97
N ALA A 175 -20.83 -0.29 30.88
CA ALA A 175 -21.92 -1.24 30.57
C ALA A 175 -23.14 -0.62 29.85
N THR A 176 -23.35 0.69 29.98
CA THR A 176 -24.45 1.42 29.32
C THR A 176 -24.07 1.97 27.94
N ASP A 177 -22.82 1.78 27.48
CA ASP A 177 -22.41 2.23 26.15
C ASP A 177 -23.12 1.38 25.06
N PRO A 178 -23.83 2.01 24.11
CA PRO A 178 -24.61 1.27 23.11
C PRO A 178 -23.75 0.44 22.15
N TYR A 179 -22.45 0.72 22.05
CA TYR A 179 -21.52 0.03 21.16
C TYR A 179 -20.68 -1.04 21.86
N LEU A 180 -20.81 -1.20 23.19
CA LEU A 180 -20.13 -2.26 23.94
C LEU A 180 -20.32 -3.67 23.34
N PRO A 181 -21.50 -4.07 22.83
CA PRO A 181 -21.68 -5.38 22.19
C PRO A 181 -20.73 -5.64 21.00
N LEU A 182 -20.18 -4.59 20.39
CA LEU A 182 -19.26 -4.68 19.25
C LEU A 182 -17.78 -4.71 19.68
N ALA A 183 -17.47 -4.62 20.99
CA ALA A 183 -16.11 -4.66 21.51
C ALA A 183 -15.44 -6.05 21.36
N GLY A 184 -16.25 -7.09 21.23
CA GLY A 184 -15.80 -8.47 21.03
C GLY A 184 -14.98 -9.01 22.20
N GLU A 185 -14.02 -9.88 21.90
CA GLU A 185 -13.19 -10.59 22.89
C GLU A 185 -12.26 -9.67 23.74
N TRP A 186 -12.12 -8.40 23.37
CA TRP A 186 -11.25 -7.43 24.07
C TRP A 186 -12.02 -6.40 24.90
N ALA A 187 -13.29 -6.67 25.18
CA ALA A 187 -14.13 -5.80 25.99
C ALA A 187 -13.53 -5.51 27.37
N ASP A 188 -12.88 -6.49 27.99
CA ASP A 188 -12.28 -6.38 29.33
C ASP A 188 -10.83 -5.87 29.33
N ALA A 189 -10.26 -5.54 28.16
CA ALA A 189 -8.86 -5.15 28.02
C ALA A 189 -8.69 -3.65 27.78
N THR A 190 -7.81 -3.03 28.57
CA THR A 190 -7.30 -1.66 28.35
C THR A 190 -6.47 -1.59 27.07
N SER A 191 -6.17 -0.36 26.60
CA SER A 191 -5.45 -0.19 25.36
C SER A 191 -3.99 -0.67 25.42
N PRO A 192 -3.53 -1.48 24.44
CA PRO A 192 -2.12 -1.79 24.21
C PRO A 192 -1.45 -0.79 23.26
N TYR A 193 -2.19 0.18 22.70
CA TYR A 193 -1.67 1.08 21.67
C TYR A 193 -1.01 2.32 22.26
N SER A 194 -0.14 2.95 21.45
CA SER A 194 0.52 4.19 21.86
C SER A 194 -0.45 5.38 22.00
N PRO A 195 -0.11 6.40 22.82
CA PRO A 195 -0.97 7.56 23.01
C PRO A 195 -1.32 8.30 21.72
N VAL A 196 -0.42 8.31 20.74
CA VAL A 196 -0.66 8.93 19.44
C VAL A 196 -1.85 8.28 18.73
N TRP A 197 -1.94 6.95 18.78
CA TRP A 197 -3.07 6.23 18.18
C TRP A 197 -4.36 6.46 18.97
N GLU A 198 -4.32 6.35 20.30
CA GLU A 198 -5.52 6.56 21.14
C GLU A 198 -6.08 7.97 21.00
N LEU A 199 -5.23 9.00 20.91
CA LEU A 199 -5.66 10.38 20.62
C LEU A 199 -6.25 10.52 19.22
N THR A 200 -5.69 9.82 18.23
CA THR A 200 -6.22 9.82 16.86
C THR A 200 -7.60 9.15 16.82
N ALA A 201 -7.76 8.03 17.50
CA ALA A 201 -9.03 7.31 17.61
C ALA A 201 -10.08 8.14 18.37
N ALA A 202 -9.71 8.76 19.49
CA ALA A 202 -10.56 9.67 20.22
C ALA A 202 -11.00 10.87 19.38
N ALA A 203 -10.09 11.48 18.60
CA ALA A 203 -10.41 12.60 17.71
C ALA A 203 -11.42 12.21 16.62
N ILE A 204 -11.24 11.04 15.99
CA ILE A 204 -12.20 10.53 15.01
C ILE A 204 -13.56 10.26 15.66
N THR A 205 -13.57 9.57 16.80
CA THR A 205 -14.80 9.26 17.52
C THR A 205 -15.51 10.52 17.99
N HIS A 206 -14.79 11.56 18.41
CA HIS A 206 -15.38 12.85 18.79
C HIS A 206 -16.12 13.54 17.64
N LEU A 207 -15.74 13.29 16.38
CA LEU A 207 -16.46 13.79 15.20
C LEU A 207 -17.74 13.00 14.88
N ALA A 208 -17.88 11.79 15.44
CA ALA A 208 -18.99 10.88 15.17
C ALA A 208 -19.42 10.08 16.42
N PRO A 209 -19.65 10.73 17.58
CA PRO A 209 -19.75 10.03 18.85
C PRO A 209 -20.86 8.98 18.83
N ASP A 210 -22.04 9.35 18.31
CA ASP A 210 -23.22 8.49 18.26
C ASP A 210 -23.56 8.02 16.83
N ASN A 211 -22.57 8.05 15.92
CA ASN A 211 -22.73 7.59 14.55
C ASN A 211 -21.61 6.63 14.16
N LEU A 212 -21.81 5.36 14.48
CA LEU A 212 -20.85 4.29 14.18
C LEU A 212 -20.48 4.25 12.69
N LEU A 213 -21.45 4.29 11.78
CA LEU A 213 -21.16 4.20 10.34
C LEU A 213 -20.24 5.35 9.89
N LEU A 214 -20.52 6.58 10.34
CA LEU A 214 -19.65 7.72 10.05
C LEU A 214 -18.26 7.54 10.68
N GLY A 215 -18.18 7.09 11.94
CA GLY A 215 -16.91 6.79 12.61
C GLY A 215 -16.07 5.78 11.84
N LEU A 216 -16.66 4.66 11.41
CA LEU A 216 -15.99 3.64 10.60
C LEU A 216 -15.48 4.23 9.28
N LEU A 217 -16.30 5.01 8.57
CA LEU A 217 -15.89 5.66 7.32
C LEU A 217 -14.75 6.67 7.54
N LEU A 218 -14.75 7.41 8.65
CA LEU A 218 -13.67 8.35 9.00
C LEU A 218 -12.35 7.61 9.29
N PHE A 219 -12.37 6.50 10.01
CA PHE A 219 -11.18 5.65 10.19
C PHE A 219 -10.64 5.12 8.86
N LYS A 220 -11.52 4.63 7.98
CA LYS A 220 -11.15 4.13 6.65
C LYS A 220 -10.60 5.26 5.76
N LEU A 221 -11.17 6.46 5.83
CA LEU A 221 -10.67 7.65 5.14
C LEU A 221 -9.31 8.10 5.67
N LEU A 222 -9.09 8.06 6.98
CA LEU A 222 -7.77 8.30 7.58
C LEU A 222 -6.76 7.29 7.01
N GLY A 223 -7.09 6.00 7.02
CA GLY A 223 -6.22 4.95 6.50
C GLY A 223 -5.86 5.15 5.03
N LEU A 224 -6.84 5.53 4.19
CA LEU A 224 -6.60 5.91 2.79
C LEU A 224 -5.68 7.14 2.67
N GLY A 225 -5.92 8.19 3.45
CA GLY A 225 -5.10 9.40 3.45
C GLY A 225 -3.64 9.11 3.82
N LEU A 226 -3.42 8.32 4.88
CA LEU A 226 -2.10 7.89 5.34
C LEU A 226 -1.41 7.00 4.30
N HIS A 227 -2.14 6.09 3.64
CA HIS A 227 -1.63 5.24 2.58
C HIS A 227 -1.15 6.03 1.36
N LEU A 228 -1.94 7.01 0.91
CA LEU A 228 -1.60 7.90 -0.21
C LEU A 228 -0.43 8.82 0.14
N LEU A 229 -0.41 9.37 1.35
CA LEU A 229 0.70 10.20 1.81
C LEU A 229 2.00 9.39 1.86
N THR A 230 1.95 8.16 2.38
CA THR A 230 3.11 7.26 2.39
C THR A 230 3.61 6.96 0.97
N ALA A 231 2.71 6.77 0.00
CA ALA A 231 3.07 6.63 -1.41
C ALA A 231 3.83 7.85 -1.95
N VAL A 232 3.39 9.07 -1.60
CA VAL A 232 4.08 10.33 -1.95
C VAL A 232 5.47 10.38 -1.32
N LEU A 233 5.61 10.01 -0.04
CA LEU A 233 6.91 9.97 0.64
C LEU A 233 7.86 8.97 -0.01
N ILE A 234 7.40 7.75 -0.30
CA ILE A 234 8.19 6.73 -1.02
C ILE A 234 8.67 7.29 -2.36
N HIS A 235 7.80 7.95 -3.12
CA HIS A 235 8.18 8.58 -4.38
C HIS A 235 9.25 9.66 -4.17
N HIS A 236 9.17 10.45 -3.10
CA HIS A 236 10.16 11.48 -2.79
C HIS A 236 11.50 10.93 -2.31
N ILE A 237 11.50 9.91 -1.45
CA ILE A 237 12.72 9.23 -0.98
C ILE A 237 13.50 8.66 -2.17
N LEU A 238 12.78 8.11 -3.15
CA LEU A 238 13.37 7.50 -4.33
C LEU A 238 13.70 8.51 -5.45
N LYS A 239 13.70 9.83 -5.18
CA LYS A 239 14.09 10.88 -6.16
C LYS A 239 15.40 10.60 -6.90
N PRO A 240 16.48 10.09 -6.24
CA PRO A 240 17.75 9.79 -6.92
C PRO A 240 17.67 8.66 -7.95
N GLN A 241 16.64 7.81 -7.87
CA GLN A 241 16.45 6.69 -8.80
C GLN A 241 15.88 7.17 -10.14
N PRO A 242 16.14 6.43 -11.24
CA PRO A 242 15.47 6.67 -12.51
C PRO A 242 13.94 6.72 -12.36
N THR A 243 13.29 7.64 -13.10
CA THR A 243 11.84 7.89 -12.97
C THR A 243 10.99 6.62 -13.05
N HIS A 244 11.32 5.68 -13.93
CA HIS A 244 10.59 4.41 -14.06
C HIS A 244 10.71 3.52 -12.83
N ASN A 245 11.92 3.38 -12.26
CA ASN A 245 12.14 2.61 -11.03
C ASN A 245 11.41 3.27 -9.86
N ARG A 246 11.47 4.59 -9.77
CA ARG A 246 10.78 5.39 -8.76
C ARG A 246 9.27 5.18 -8.81
N LEU A 247 8.68 5.25 -10.00
CA LEU A 247 7.25 5.01 -10.22
C LEU A 247 6.85 3.56 -9.95
N ALA A 248 7.64 2.59 -10.42
CA ALA A 248 7.39 1.17 -10.18
C ALA A 248 7.41 0.84 -8.69
N ALA A 249 8.39 1.36 -7.94
CA ALA A 249 8.45 1.20 -6.49
C ALA A 249 7.29 1.91 -5.77
N THR A 250 6.88 3.10 -6.24
CA THR A 250 5.68 3.78 -5.71
C THR A 250 4.43 2.94 -5.93
N LEU A 251 4.29 2.30 -7.10
CA LEU A 251 3.17 1.41 -7.41
C LEU A 251 3.18 0.16 -6.53
N LEU A 252 4.35 -0.41 -6.21
CA LEU A 252 4.46 -1.56 -5.31
C LEU A 252 3.85 -1.29 -3.93
N TRP A 253 3.88 -0.05 -3.46
CA TRP A 253 3.15 0.34 -2.26
C TRP A 253 1.68 0.63 -2.57
N ALA A 254 1.42 1.55 -3.51
CA ALA A 254 0.12 2.15 -3.70
C ALA A 254 -0.94 1.18 -4.23
N TRP A 255 -0.56 0.21 -5.06
CA TRP A 255 -1.46 -0.78 -5.67
C TRP A 255 -1.44 -2.14 -4.97
N ASN A 256 -0.70 -2.28 -3.86
CA ASN A 256 -0.61 -3.54 -3.14
C ASN A 256 -1.99 -3.96 -2.60
N PRO A 257 -2.55 -5.10 -3.03
CA PRO A 257 -3.87 -5.54 -2.59
C PRO A 257 -3.96 -5.74 -1.07
N ALA A 258 -2.93 -6.30 -0.42
CA ALA A 258 -2.95 -6.47 1.03
C ALA A 258 -2.96 -5.13 1.77
N LEU A 259 -2.14 -4.16 1.35
CA LEU A 259 -2.10 -2.86 2.02
C LEU A 259 -3.42 -2.11 1.86
N LEU A 260 -4.04 -2.19 0.68
CA LEU A 260 -5.37 -1.61 0.47
C LEU A 260 -6.44 -2.29 1.33
N LEU A 261 -6.42 -3.61 1.45
CA LEU A 261 -7.33 -4.32 2.34
C LEU A 261 -7.10 -3.94 3.81
N PHE A 262 -5.87 -4.01 4.31
CA PHE A 262 -5.59 -3.71 5.72
C PHE A 262 -5.81 -2.25 6.08
N PHE A 263 -5.37 -1.31 5.24
CA PHE A 263 -5.37 0.11 5.61
C PHE A 263 -6.66 0.82 5.21
N VAL A 264 -7.37 0.37 4.18
CA VAL A 264 -8.63 0.99 3.74
C VAL A 264 -9.84 0.15 4.12
N THR A 265 -9.81 -1.17 3.94
CA THR A 265 -10.94 -2.03 4.31
C THR A 265 -11.01 -2.25 5.82
N ASP A 266 -9.90 -2.55 6.49
CA ASP A 266 -9.90 -2.87 7.92
C ASP A 266 -9.50 -1.66 8.79
N ALA A 267 -9.00 -0.59 8.18
CA ALA A 267 -8.54 0.65 8.83
C ALA A 267 -7.50 0.41 9.95
N HIS A 268 -6.60 -0.54 9.73
CA HIS A 268 -5.53 -0.87 10.68
C HIS A 268 -4.60 0.31 10.97
N ASN A 269 -4.22 0.44 12.24
CA ASN A 269 -3.34 1.51 12.71
C ASN A 269 -1.91 1.44 12.18
N ASP A 270 -1.46 0.29 11.68
CA ASP A 270 -0.14 0.08 11.06
C ASP A 270 0.18 1.13 9.99
N THR A 271 -0.83 1.61 9.25
CA THR A 271 -0.65 2.66 8.24
C THR A 271 -0.08 3.96 8.82
N LEU A 272 -0.46 4.33 10.05
CA LEU A 272 0.09 5.49 10.76
C LEU A 272 1.55 5.23 11.18
N MET A 273 1.83 4.01 11.66
CA MET A 273 3.20 3.62 12.05
C MET A 273 4.14 3.64 10.83
N LEU A 274 3.67 3.10 9.69
CA LEU A 274 4.43 3.08 8.45
C LEU A 274 4.63 4.49 7.88
N LEU A 275 3.66 5.40 8.03
CA LEU A 275 3.86 6.80 7.67
C LEU A 275 5.02 7.42 8.47
N TRP A 276 5.02 7.27 9.80
CA TRP A 276 6.08 7.81 10.66
C TRP A 276 7.44 7.16 10.39
N LEU A 277 7.47 5.85 10.15
CA LEU A 277 8.68 5.15 9.72
C LEU A 277 9.23 5.74 8.43
N THR A 278 8.36 5.96 7.43
CA THR A 278 8.74 6.49 6.12
C THR A 278 9.21 7.95 6.22
N LEU A 279 8.58 8.76 7.07
CA LEU A 279 9.05 10.12 7.40
C LEU A 279 10.43 10.09 8.06
N GLY A 280 10.67 9.16 8.98
CA GLY A 280 11.97 8.94 9.58
C GLY A 280 13.05 8.66 8.54
N ILE A 281 12.77 7.76 7.58
CA ILE A 281 13.69 7.47 6.47
C ILE A 281 13.95 8.71 5.61
N LEU A 282 12.94 9.53 5.34
CA LEU A 282 13.07 10.74 4.51
C LEU A 282 14.05 11.75 5.11
N VAL A 283 14.13 11.85 6.45
CA VAL A 283 15.01 12.82 7.13
C VAL A 283 16.39 12.26 7.47
N LEU A 284 16.63 10.96 7.24
CA LEU A 284 17.95 10.38 7.46
C LEU A 284 18.98 11.03 6.50
N PRO A 285 20.18 11.40 6.99
CA PRO A 285 21.24 11.88 6.12
C PRO A 285 21.57 10.80 5.09
N THR A 286 21.63 11.17 3.80
CA THR A 286 22.18 10.26 2.79
C THR A 286 23.63 9.98 3.15
N PRO A 287 24.06 8.71 3.27
CA PRO A 287 25.45 8.41 3.61
C PRO A 287 26.36 9.09 2.59
N HIS A 288 27.30 9.91 3.08
CA HIS A 288 28.37 10.45 2.26
C HIS A 288 29.08 9.27 1.59
N THR A 289 29.04 9.20 0.26
CA THR A 289 30.00 8.37 -0.47
C THR A 289 31.39 8.89 -0.10
N PRO A 290 32.25 8.09 0.55
CA PRO A 290 33.61 8.52 0.83
C PRO A 290 34.27 8.87 -0.51
N HIS A 291 34.89 10.06 -0.57
CA HIS A 291 35.69 10.42 -1.74
C HIS A 291 36.73 9.31 -1.97
N PRO A 292 36.90 8.83 -3.22
CA PRO A 292 38.02 7.95 -3.51
C PRO A 292 39.31 8.67 -3.07
N PRO A 293 40.24 7.95 -2.43
CA PRO A 293 41.50 8.56 -2.01
C PRO A 293 42.17 9.22 -3.22
N PRO A 294 42.81 10.39 -3.04
CA PRO A 294 43.50 11.06 -4.13
C PRO A 294 44.46 10.08 -4.81
N HIS A 295 44.50 10.11 -6.14
CA HIS A 295 45.41 9.26 -6.92
C HIS A 295 46.83 9.39 -6.36
N PRO A 296 47.53 8.28 -6.09
CA PRO A 296 48.93 8.35 -5.68
C PRO A 296 49.73 9.10 -6.78
N PRO A 297 50.70 9.94 -6.40
CA PRO A 297 51.50 10.68 -7.37
C PRO A 297 52.15 9.70 -8.37
N PRO A 298 52.29 10.11 -9.65
CA PRO A 298 52.91 9.26 -10.67
C PRO A 298 54.29 8.80 -10.17
N ARG A 299 54.54 7.48 -10.23
CA ARG A 299 55.85 6.92 -9.88
C ARG A 299 56.91 7.59 -10.78
N PRO A 300 58.04 8.06 -10.22
CA PRO A 300 59.12 8.58 -11.03
C PRO A 300 59.54 7.53 -12.06
N ALA A 301 59.70 7.96 -13.30
CA ALA A 301 60.14 7.10 -14.39
C ALA A 301 61.46 6.44 -13.99
N LEU A 302 61.46 5.11 -13.93
CA LEU A 302 62.69 4.34 -13.79
C LEU A 302 63.53 4.60 -15.04
N HIS A 303 64.52 5.47 -14.92
CA HIS A 303 65.59 5.56 -15.91
C HIS A 303 66.25 4.19 -15.97
N HIS A 304 66.08 3.50 -17.10
CA HIS A 304 66.81 2.29 -17.42
C HIS A 304 68.31 2.60 -17.34
N ALA A 305 68.98 2.08 -16.31
CA ALA A 305 70.43 2.04 -16.27
C ALA A 305 70.90 1.10 -17.40
N PRO A 306 71.93 1.48 -18.19
CA PRO A 306 72.46 0.62 -19.24
C PRO A 306 73.07 -0.64 -18.62
N ALA A 307 72.72 -1.79 -19.20
CA ALA A 307 73.22 -3.09 -18.79
C ALA A 307 74.75 -3.16 -19.02
N PHE A 308 75.51 -3.34 -17.95
CA PHE A 308 76.90 -3.80 -18.05
C PHE A 308 76.89 -5.33 -18.11
N LEU A 309 77.31 -5.86 -19.26
CA LEU A 309 77.69 -7.27 -19.44
C LEU A 309 79.03 -7.54 -18.76
N PRO A 310 79.19 -8.75 -18.21
CA PRO A 310 80.24 -9.63 -18.71
C PRO A 310 79.71 -10.96 -19.23
#